data_AF-A0A3N9NGQ4-F1
#
_entry.id   AF-A0A3N9NGQ4-F1
#
_cell.length_a   1.000
_cell.length_b   1.000
_cell.length_c   1.000
_cell.angle_alpha   90.00
_cell.angle_beta   90.00
_cell.angle_gamma   90.00
#
_symmetry.space_group_name_H-M   'P 1'
#
loop_
_entity.id
_entity.type
_entity.pdbx_description
1 polymer ?
#
loop_
_entity_poly.entity_id
_entity_poly.type
_entity_poly.pdbx_seq_one_letter_code
_entity_poly.pdbx_strand_id
1 'polypeptide(L)'
;MLTKSKVLFFSFIFQLTLHAQNEILINLPENSWYGAPNTEMARVFPDEDPGGISGPNAIIGAWGGGTYDPIHHQMILWGGGHDDYYGNEVYVFKLNSLTWERINNPSQPSFNAEQNGDGTPTSRHTYGGLAYLTAANRFFARGGSRAGDGWQVVKTWTFSLEEKKWYDMSESQYLASGALGNSCVYDPVDDLVYLGCNDPNSGLYSYSYDENVWKQLNSDYFYLYPMALDTKRRLLFVIGEGFLFTYDLANKNFNRVIWTTTGSAGILNSGSDHFGLAYDSKADKIVAWNGGPVYVLDPETKIWTTRTASGAPSPTMTGIFGRWQYIPKEDVFVAITDAEVNVHFFKLSEGGGGGEEPTIYRVGANQTYKLPSQVSSLVRDGDTVEIDAGLYEGDVASWYANDLTIKGIGGKAHLKVNGQHAEGKGIWVIHGDSVVVENIEFSGASVPDENGAGIRAEGNVLTIRQCYFHDNENGILGPNEGEIVIENCEFAYNGYGDGQTHNMYIGPIDKFTVKSSYIHHAKIGHNIKSRARENHILYNRIMDEGDGTSSYAIDLPNGGKAFIIGNLIQQGPQNDNYTLVAYGAEDLIYSENEFYAVNNTLVNDYDEGVFFLNAPSVSTFALINNLCVGPGTMV
;
A
#
# COMPACT_ATOMS: atom_id res chain seq x y z
N MET A 1 -39.03 -27.31 17.59
CA MET A 1 -38.19 -27.80 16.46
C MET A 1 -37.26 -26.66 16.06
N LEU A 2 -35.98 -26.78 16.38
CA LEU A 2 -34.93 -25.86 15.94
C LEU A 2 -34.49 -26.27 14.53
N THR A 3 -34.58 -25.37 13.56
CA THR A 3 -33.86 -25.49 12.28
C THR A 3 -32.88 -24.33 12.16
N LYS A 4 -31.60 -24.69 12.33
CA LYS A 4 -30.41 -23.86 12.10
C LYS A 4 -30.40 -23.38 10.65
N SER A 5 -30.42 -22.07 10.43
CA SER A 5 -30.12 -21.49 9.13
C SER A 5 -28.61 -21.23 9.03
N LYS A 6 -28.00 -21.82 8.01
CA LYS A 6 -26.58 -21.71 7.67
C LYS A 6 -26.34 -20.35 7.00
N VAL A 7 -25.81 -19.38 7.74
CA VAL A 7 -25.22 -18.16 7.19
C VAL A 7 -23.98 -17.85 8.04
N LEU A 8 -22.89 -17.44 7.40
CA LEU A 8 -21.55 -17.14 7.96
C LEU A 8 -20.70 -18.34 8.43
N PHE A 9 -20.09 -19.06 7.48
CA PHE A 9 -18.91 -19.89 7.80
C PHE A 9 -17.82 -19.92 6.70
N PHE A 10 -18.03 -19.22 5.58
CA PHE A 10 -17.08 -19.24 4.45
C PHE A 10 -15.99 -18.16 4.50
N SER A 11 -16.26 -16.99 5.12
CA SER A 11 -15.28 -15.89 5.18
C SER A 11 -14.20 -16.11 6.25
N PHE A 12 -14.54 -16.77 7.36
CA PHE A 12 -13.60 -17.04 8.46
C PHE A 12 -12.52 -18.08 8.09
N ILE A 13 -12.87 -19.07 7.26
CA ILE A 13 -11.91 -20.11 6.82
C ILE A 13 -10.89 -19.53 5.82
N PHE A 14 -11.31 -18.57 4.98
CA PHE A 14 -10.42 -17.95 3.99
C PHE A 14 -9.36 -17.04 4.64
N GLN A 15 -9.75 -16.26 5.67
CA GLN A 15 -8.83 -15.46 6.47
C GLN A 15 -7.83 -16.31 7.27
N LEU A 16 -8.25 -17.47 7.79
CA LEU A 16 -7.37 -18.41 8.51
C LEU A 16 -6.32 -19.08 7.58
N THR A 17 -6.65 -19.33 6.30
CA THR A 17 -5.68 -19.89 5.34
C THR A 17 -4.67 -18.86 4.83
N LEU A 18 -5.04 -17.58 4.72
CA LEU A 18 -4.12 -16.50 4.33
C LEU A 18 -3.12 -16.16 5.45
N HIS A 19 -3.58 -16.08 6.72
CA HIS A 19 -2.70 -15.86 7.86
C HIS A 19 -1.69 -17.01 8.05
N ALA A 20 -2.10 -18.26 7.80
CA ALA A 20 -1.25 -19.43 7.99
C ALA A 20 -0.07 -19.54 6.99
N GLN A 21 -0.16 -18.95 5.80
CA GLN A 21 0.91 -19.05 4.79
C GLN A 21 2.02 -18.03 5.00
N ASN A 22 1.68 -16.79 5.37
CA ASN A 22 2.68 -15.79 5.75
C ASN A 22 3.46 -16.28 6.98
N GLU A 23 2.79 -16.83 8.00
CA GLU A 23 3.47 -17.39 9.18
C GLU A 23 4.54 -18.45 8.85
N ILE A 24 4.39 -19.22 7.75
CA ILE A 24 5.40 -20.21 7.36
C ILE A 24 6.68 -19.53 6.92
N LEU A 25 6.60 -18.51 6.06
CA LEU A 25 7.77 -17.78 5.57
C LEU A 25 8.48 -17.03 6.71
N ILE A 26 7.68 -16.45 7.59
CA ILE A 26 8.14 -15.72 8.77
C ILE A 26 8.93 -16.62 9.70
N ASN A 27 8.44 -17.84 9.93
CA ASN A 27 9.02 -18.80 10.87
C ASN A 27 9.98 -19.80 10.19
N LEU A 28 10.48 -19.51 8.98
CA LEU A 28 11.49 -20.36 8.35
C LEU A 28 12.73 -20.45 9.26
N PRO A 29 13.29 -21.66 9.46
CA PRO A 29 14.55 -21.82 10.19
C PRO A 29 15.70 -21.04 9.52
N GLU A 30 16.64 -20.55 10.31
CA GLU A 30 17.88 -19.98 9.77
C GLU A 30 18.57 -20.94 8.80
N ASN A 31 19.15 -20.38 7.73
CA ASN A 31 19.90 -21.11 6.72
C ASN A 31 19.07 -22.29 6.17
N SER A 32 17.85 -22.00 5.72
CA SER A 32 16.96 -23.00 5.16
C SER A 32 16.27 -22.52 3.89
N TRP A 33 15.89 -23.48 3.06
CA TRP A 33 15.08 -23.25 1.86
C TRP A 33 13.68 -23.79 2.05
N TYR A 34 12.71 -23.08 1.49
CA TYR A 34 11.32 -23.50 1.42
C TYR A 34 10.79 -23.33 0.00
N GLY A 35 10.43 -24.44 -0.64
CA GLY A 35 9.66 -24.42 -1.89
C GLY A 35 8.17 -24.32 -1.58
N ALA A 36 7.55 -23.18 -1.89
CA ALA A 36 6.13 -22.97 -1.64
C ALA A 36 5.30 -23.83 -2.61
N PRO A 37 4.53 -24.82 -2.14
CA PRO A 37 3.85 -25.75 -3.03
C PRO A 37 2.75 -25.05 -3.85
N ASN A 38 2.52 -25.52 -5.08
CA ASN A 38 1.48 -25.03 -5.99
C ASN A 38 1.68 -23.61 -6.51
N THR A 39 2.93 -23.19 -6.63
CA THR A 39 3.32 -21.85 -7.06
C THR A 39 4.04 -21.83 -8.40
N GLU A 40 3.78 -22.83 -9.26
CA GLU A 40 4.27 -22.84 -10.63
C GLU A 40 3.55 -21.76 -11.47
N MET A 41 4.30 -20.81 -12.05
CA MET A 41 3.76 -19.71 -12.87
C MET A 41 3.02 -20.22 -14.11
N ALA A 42 3.43 -21.39 -14.65
CA ALA A 42 2.83 -22.00 -15.84
C ALA A 42 1.31 -22.23 -15.71
N ARG A 43 0.78 -22.27 -14.48
CA ARG A 43 -0.66 -22.40 -14.20
C ARG A 43 -1.50 -21.20 -14.64
N VAL A 44 -0.88 -20.04 -14.91
CA VAL A 44 -1.58 -18.80 -15.28
C VAL A 44 -1.15 -18.25 -16.65
N PHE A 45 -0.49 -19.07 -17.47
CA PHE A 45 -0.15 -18.71 -18.85
C PHE A 45 -1.38 -18.41 -19.72
N PRO A 46 -1.23 -17.59 -20.77
CA PRO A 46 -2.32 -17.28 -21.68
C PRO A 46 -2.84 -18.53 -22.38
N ASP A 47 -4.16 -18.60 -22.54
CA ASP A 47 -4.81 -19.68 -23.29
C ASP A 47 -4.42 -19.62 -24.78
N GLU A 48 -4.26 -18.41 -25.31
CA GLU A 48 -3.77 -18.16 -26.66
C GLU A 48 -2.29 -17.76 -26.61
N ASP A 49 -1.42 -18.64 -27.10
CA ASP A 49 0.03 -18.40 -27.15
C ASP A 49 0.38 -17.35 -28.24
N PRO A 50 0.95 -16.19 -27.87
CA PRO A 50 1.43 -15.17 -28.81
C PRO A 50 2.58 -15.66 -29.71
N GLY A 51 3.16 -16.82 -29.40
CA GLY A 51 4.21 -17.49 -30.15
C GLY A 51 5.62 -17.29 -29.57
N GLY A 52 6.57 -17.99 -30.20
CA GLY A 52 7.96 -18.08 -29.77
C GLY A 52 8.42 -19.53 -29.74
N ILE A 53 9.74 -19.77 -29.81
CA ILE A 53 10.33 -21.12 -29.82
C ILE A 53 10.14 -21.81 -28.46
N SER A 54 10.22 -21.02 -27.38
CA SER A 54 10.24 -21.50 -26.00
C SER A 54 8.89 -21.28 -25.29
N GLY A 55 8.00 -20.49 -25.89
CA GLY A 55 6.69 -20.14 -25.32
C GLY A 55 6.80 -19.34 -24.02
N PRO A 56 5.70 -19.19 -23.25
CA PRO A 56 5.67 -18.36 -22.05
C PRO A 56 6.64 -18.80 -20.94
N ASN A 57 7.15 -20.04 -20.98
CA ASN A 57 8.25 -20.47 -20.10
C ASN A 57 9.49 -19.57 -20.21
N ALA A 58 9.72 -18.92 -21.35
CA ALA A 58 10.84 -18.02 -21.59
C ALA A 58 10.84 -16.75 -20.72
N ILE A 59 9.69 -16.35 -20.17
CA ILE A 59 9.61 -15.21 -19.23
C ILE A 59 10.58 -15.43 -18.06
N ILE A 60 10.68 -16.69 -17.60
CA ILE A 60 11.64 -17.10 -16.58
C ILE A 60 12.87 -17.77 -17.20
N GLY A 61 12.69 -18.77 -18.06
CA GLY A 61 13.75 -19.64 -18.56
C GLY A 61 14.76 -18.98 -19.52
N ALA A 62 14.41 -17.84 -20.13
CA ALA A 62 15.33 -17.04 -20.93
C ALA A 62 15.95 -15.91 -20.10
N TRP A 63 16.49 -14.89 -20.77
CA TRP A 63 17.18 -13.76 -20.16
C TRP A 63 16.22 -12.72 -19.56
N GLY A 64 15.21 -13.19 -18.82
CA GLY A 64 14.23 -12.36 -18.11
C GLY A 64 14.68 -11.98 -16.70
N GLY A 65 14.11 -10.91 -16.16
CA GLY A 65 14.27 -10.50 -14.77
C GLY A 65 12.96 -10.53 -14.00
N GLY A 66 12.97 -9.85 -12.87
CA GLY A 66 11.80 -9.55 -12.05
C GLY A 66 12.11 -8.39 -11.12
N THR A 67 11.12 -7.93 -10.37
CA THR A 67 11.31 -6.91 -9.33
C THR A 67 10.32 -7.12 -8.20
N TYR A 68 10.67 -6.67 -7.00
CA TYR A 68 9.79 -6.68 -5.83
C TYR A 68 9.02 -5.37 -5.75
N ASP A 69 7.70 -5.47 -5.60
CA ASP A 69 6.77 -4.40 -5.32
C ASP A 69 6.43 -4.44 -3.82
N PRO A 70 7.01 -3.52 -3.00
CA PRO A 70 6.74 -3.48 -1.57
C PRO A 70 5.39 -2.86 -1.21
N ILE A 71 4.71 -2.16 -2.13
CA ILE A 71 3.40 -1.53 -1.87
C ILE A 71 2.30 -2.59 -1.86
N HIS A 72 2.26 -3.43 -2.89
CA HIS A 72 1.25 -4.50 -3.00
C HIS A 72 1.76 -5.84 -2.47
N HIS A 73 3.00 -5.89 -2.01
CA HIS A 73 3.66 -7.06 -1.44
C HIS A 73 3.68 -8.27 -2.40
N GLN A 74 4.34 -8.08 -3.54
CA GLN A 74 4.36 -9.06 -4.63
C GLN A 74 5.63 -8.98 -5.48
N MET A 75 5.97 -10.07 -6.17
CA MET A 75 6.97 -10.05 -7.25
C MET A 75 6.29 -9.76 -8.59
N ILE A 76 6.92 -8.97 -9.46
CA ILE A 76 6.44 -8.67 -10.81
C ILE A 76 7.43 -9.23 -11.84
N LEU A 77 6.92 -10.00 -12.81
CA LEU A 77 7.68 -10.56 -13.92
C LEU A 77 7.03 -10.17 -15.25
N TRP A 78 7.88 -9.92 -16.24
CA TRP A 78 7.50 -9.55 -17.60
C TRP A 78 8.67 -9.78 -18.56
N GLY A 79 8.37 -10.17 -19.79
CA GLY A 79 9.36 -10.31 -20.86
C GLY A 79 9.22 -11.63 -21.62
N GLY A 80 10.36 -12.22 -21.98
CA GLY A 80 10.44 -13.43 -22.79
C GLY A 80 11.28 -13.20 -24.04
N GLY A 81 10.89 -12.24 -24.88
CA GLY A 81 11.70 -11.62 -25.94
C GLY A 81 12.42 -12.54 -26.94
N HIS A 82 13.28 -11.90 -27.74
CA HIS A 82 14.02 -12.52 -28.85
C HIS A 82 13.12 -13.44 -29.67
N ASP A 83 13.54 -14.67 -29.98
CA ASP A 83 12.74 -15.70 -30.65
C ASP A 83 12.07 -16.62 -29.62
N ASP A 84 12.27 -16.37 -28.33
CA ASP A 84 11.84 -17.26 -27.27
C ASP A 84 10.34 -17.12 -26.97
N TYR A 85 9.87 -15.87 -26.78
CA TYR A 85 8.47 -15.57 -26.51
C TYR A 85 8.08 -14.15 -26.88
N TYR A 86 6.87 -13.98 -27.43
CA TYR A 86 6.42 -12.71 -28.00
C TYR A 86 5.36 -11.97 -27.18
N GLY A 87 4.83 -12.59 -26.12
CA GLY A 87 3.83 -11.99 -25.23
C GLY A 87 4.39 -10.87 -24.34
N ASN A 88 3.57 -9.85 -24.08
CA ASN A 88 3.93 -8.68 -23.27
C ASN A 88 3.03 -8.51 -22.03
N GLU A 89 2.33 -9.56 -21.65
CA GLU A 89 1.55 -9.63 -20.43
C GLU A 89 2.42 -9.68 -19.18
N VAL A 90 1.91 -9.08 -18.11
CA VAL A 90 2.58 -8.95 -16.81
C VAL A 90 2.03 -10.00 -15.86
N TYR A 91 2.93 -10.61 -15.10
CA TYR A 91 2.62 -11.59 -14.07
C TYR A 91 3.01 -11.03 -12.72
N VAL A 92 2.15 -11.25 -11.72
CA VAL A 92 2.45 -10.94 -10.33
C VAL A 92 2.35 -12.19 -9.48
N PHE A 93 3.31 -12.37 -8.57
CA PHE A 93 3.27 -13.38 -7.54
C PHE A 93 3.03 -12.71 -6.20
N LYS A 94 1.81 -12.85 -5.68
CA LYS A 94 1.38 -12.22 -4.43
C LYS A 94 1.98 -12.96 -3.25
N LEU A 95 2.79 -12.28 -2.44
CA LEU A 95 3.46 -12.91 -1.30
C LEU A 95 2.49 -13.20 -0.16
N ASN A 96 1.44 -12.38 0.00
CA ASN A 96 0.39 -12.60 1.02
C ASN A 96 -0.40 -13.89 0.83
N SER A 97 -0.54 -14.36 -0.41
CA SER A 97 -1.38 -15.52 -0.74
C SER A 97 -0.62 -16.66 -1.43
N LEU A 98 0.66 -16.44 -1.72
CA LEU A 98 1.51 -17.35 -2.50
C LEU A 98 0.85 -17.81 -3.80
N THR A 99 0.29 -16.87 -4.56
CA THR A 99 -0.41 -17.17 -5.83
C THR A 99 0.09 -16.29 -6.95
N TRP A 100 0.15 -16.87 -8.15
CA TRP A 100 0.33 -16.14 -9.39
C TRP A 100 -0.98 -15.56 -9.90
N GLU A 101 -0.89 -14.37 -10.50
CA GLU A 101 -1.94 -13.75 -11.31
C GLU A 101 -1.31 -13.19 -12.58
N ARG A 102 -1.92 -13.47 -13.73
CA ARG A 102 -1.66 -12.75 -14.98
C ARG A 102 -2.61 -11.55 -15.02
N ILE A 103 -2.06 -10.34 -14.96
CA ILE A 103 -2.88 -9.13 -14.70
C ILE A 103 -3.44 -8.46 -15.96
N ASN A 104 -2.88 -8.75 -17.14
CA ASN A 104 -3.40 -8.35 -18.45
C ASN A 104 -3.23 -9.49 -19.47
N ASN A 105 -3.87 -9.38 -20.64
CA ASN A 105 -3.66 -10.35 -21.73
C ASN A 105 -2.57 -9.86 -22.68
N PRO A 106 -1.87 -10.79 -23.38
CA PRO A 106 -0.88 -10.41 -24.38
C PRO A 106 -1.51 -9.61 -25.52
N SER A 107 -0.78 -8.60 -25.98
CA SER A 107 -1.05 -7.89 -27.22
C SER A 107 -0.72 -8.75 -28.45
N GLN A 108 -1.27 -8.38 -29.61
CA GLN A 108 -0.81 -8.94 -30.89
C GLN A 108 0.63 -8.49 -31.17
N PRO A 109 1.61 -9.42 -31.24
CA PRO A 109 3.01 -9.04 -31.31
C PRO A 109 3.36 -8.31 -32.60
N SER A 110 4.17 -7.25 -32.48
CA SER A 110 4.88 -6.66 -33.61
C SER A 110 6.33 -7.10 -33.60
N PHE A 111 6.73 -7.85 -34.61
CA PHE A 111 8.11 -8.32 -34.76
C PHE A 111 9.04 -7.18 -35.15
N ASN A 112 10.26 -7.19 -34.62
CA ASN A 112 11.34 -6.26 -35.01
C ASN A 112 10.98 -4.78 -34.75
N ALA A 113 10.09 -4.53 -33.79
CA ALA A 113 9.62 -3.22 -33.39
C ALA A 113 9.68 -3.08 -31.86
N GLU A 114 9.89 -1.86 -31.35
CA GLU A 114 9.90 -1.61 -29.90
C GLU A 114 8.49 -1.61 -29.27
N GLN A 115 7.46 -1.48 -30.10
CA GLN A 115 6.09 -1.26 -29.71
C GLN A 115 5.17 -2.10 -30.60
N ASN A 116 4.12 -2.67 -30.00
CA ASN A 116 3.06 -3.37 -30.69
C ASN A 116 2.10 -2.39 -31.37
N GLY A 117 1.27 -2.90 -32.29
CA GLY A 117 0.30 -2.07 -33.03
C GLY A 117 -0.76 -1.38 -32.17
N ASP A 118 -0.98 -1.85 -30.94
CA ASP A 118 -1.89 -1.26 -29.96
C ASP A 118 -1.23 -0.21 -29.04
N GLY A 119 0.05 0.07 -29.26
CA GLY A 119 0.81 1.06 -28.51
C GLY A 119 1.49 0.54 -27.24
N THR A 120 1.41 -0.75 -26.94
CA THR A 120 2.09 -1.38 -25.79
C THR A 120 3.54 -1.77 -26.10
N PRO A 121 4.42 -2.00 -25.11
CA PRO A 121 5.77 -2.47 -25.38
C PRO A 121 5.77 -3.87 -26.00
N THR A 122 6.67 -4.08 -26.95
CA THR A 122 7.03 -5.43 -27.41
C THR A 122 7.75 -6.20 -26.30
N SER A 123 7.50 -7.52 -26.24
CA SER A 123 8.22 -8.44 -25.35
C SER A 123 9.73 -8.36 -25.55
N ARG A 124 10.49 -8.64 -24.49
CA ARG A 124 11.96 -8.60 -24.53
C ARG A 124 12.61 -9.50 -23.48
N HIS A 125 13.87 -9.88 -23.73
CA HIS A 125 14.77 -10.29 -22.65
C HIS A 125 15.03 -9.06 -21.80
N THR A 126 14.58 -9.09 -20.56
CA THR A 126 14.58 -7.92 -19.67
C THR A 126 15.85 -7.80 -18.82
N TYR A 127 16.64 -8.87 -18.68
CA TYR A 127 17.84 -8.92 -17.85
C TYR A 127 17.57 -8.34 -16.45
N GLY A 128 18.41 -7.42 -15.95
CA GLY A 128 18.15 -6.68 -14.71
C GLY A 128 17.44 -5.34 -14.92
N GLY A 129 16.87 -5.08 -16.10
CA GLY A 129 16.29 -3.79 -16.51
C GLY A 129 14.89 -3.49 -15.97
N LEU A 130 14.49 -4.14 -14.88
CA LEU A 130 13.18 -4.04 -14.25
C LEU A 130 13.29 -3.47 -12.83
N ALA A 131 12.43 -2.52 -12.48
CA ALA A 131 12.35 -1.94 -11.15
C ALA A 131 10.90 -1.60 -10.79
N TYR A 132 10.62 -1.43 -9.50
CA TYR A 132 9.36 -0.90 -9.02
C TYR A 132 9.58 0.45 -8.34
N LEU A 133 8.87 1.47 -8.81
CA LEU A 133 9.01 2.87 -8.39
C LEU A 133 7.93 3.13 -7.35
N THR A 134 8.29 3.09 -6.07
CA THR A 134 7.31 3.16 -4.98
C THR A 134 6.65 4.52 -4.90
N ALA A 135 7.38 5.63 -5.09
CA ALA A 135 6.79 6.97 -5.02
C ALA A 135 5.72 7.19 -6.11
N ALA A 136 5.97 6.67 -7.32
CA ALA A 136 5.05 6.78 -8.45
C ALA A 136 3.96 5.68 -8.47
N ASN A 137 4.12 4.62 -7.66
CA ASN A 137 3.34 3.38 -7.77
C ASN A 137 3.34 2.85 -9.23
N ARG A 138 4.53 2.56 -9.77
CA ARG A 138 4.71 2.11 -11.17
C ARG A 138 5.71 0.97 -11.29
N PHE A 139 5.37 -0.04 -12.08
CA PHE A 139 6.34 -1.01 -12.59
C PHE A 139 7.11 -0.38 -13.77
N PHE A 140 8.43 -0.44 -13.76
CA PHE A 140 9.31 0.18 -14.75
C PHE A 140 10.09 -0.86 -15.57
N ALA A 141 10.28 -0.57 -16.85
CA ALA A 141 11.14 -1.33 -17.75
C ALA A 141 11.93 -0.43 -18.70
N ARG A 142 13.22 -0.73 -18.84
CA ARG A 142 14.13 -0.08 -19.80
C ARG A 142 15.15 -1.09 -20.34
N GLY A 143 15.60 -0.89 -21.58
CA GLY A 143 16.60 -1.78 -22.20
C GLY A 143 16.03 -3.13 -22.59
N GLY A 144 16.92 -4.08 -22.90
CA GLY A 144 16.56 -5.46 -23.22
C GLY A 144 16.73 -5.85 -24.69
N SER A 145 16.38 -7.09 -25.02
CA SER A 145 16.45 -7.69 -26.36
C SER A 145 15.05 -8.00 -26.90
N ARG A 146 14.58 -7.27 -27.93
CA ARG A 146 13.17 -7.34 -28.36
C ARG A 146 12.79 -8.62 -29.09
N ALA A 147 11.50 -8.90 -29.11
CA ALA A 147 10.90 -9.99 -29.86
C ALA A 147 11.20 -9.92 -31.38
N GLY A 148 11.52 -11.09 -31.95
CA GLY A 148 11.70 -11.35 -33.38
C GLY A 148 13.14 -11.30 -33.89
N ASP A 149 13.93 -10.30 -33.49
CA ASP A 149 15.30 -10.13 -34.01
C ASP A 149 16.38 -9.95 -32.94
N GLY A 150 15.97 -9.88 -31.67
CA GLY A 150 16.89 -9.75 -30.55
C GLY A 150 17.66 -8.43 -30.51
N TRP A 151 17.23 -7.42 -31.26
CA TRP A 151 17.88 -6.12 -31.22
C TRP A 151 17.53 -5.35 -29.94
N GLN A 152 18.48 -4.55 -29.51
CA GLN A 152 18.35 -3.72 -28.32
C GLN A 152 17.25 -2.66 -28.47
N VAL A 153 16.68 -2.23 -27.35
CA VAL A 153 15.51 -1.34 -27.30
C VAL A 153 15.67 -0.22 -26.29
N VAL A 154 15.38 1.00 -26.72
CA VAL A 154 15.72 2.25 -26.02
C VAL A 154 14.53 2.92 -25.35
N LYS A 155 13.29 2.49 -25.58
CA LYS A 155 12.13 3.12 -24.94
C LYS A 155 12.06 2.85 -23.43
N THR A 156 11.65 3.86 -22.67
CA THR A 156 11.25 3.69 -21.25
C THR A 156 9.77 3.35 -21.20
N TRP A 157 9.42 2.33 -20.42
CA TRP A 157 8.04 1.96 -20.18
C TRP A 157 7.74 1.96 -18.69
N THR A 158 6.53 2.41 -18.34
CA THR A 158 5.96 2.14 -17.02
C THR A 158 4.61 1.44 -17.16
N PHE A 159 4.21 0.68 -16.15
CA PHE A 159 2.93 0.01 -16.08
C PHE A 159 2.23 0.40 -14.78
N SER A 160 0.96 0.81 -14.89
CA SER A 160 0.07 1.01 -13.75
C SER A 160 -0.61 -0.31 -13.43
N LEU A 161 -0.40 -0.82 -12.21
CA LEU A 161 -1.05 -2.05 -11.73
C LEU A 161 -2.55 -1.86 -11.52
N GLU A 162 -2.97 -0.66 -11.10
CA GLU A 162 -4.36 -0.27 -10.90
C GLU A 162 -5.12 -0.24 -12.23
N GLU A 163 -4.57 0.46 -13.22
CA GLU A 163 -5.21 0.59 -14.53
C GLU A 163 -4.97 -0.61 -15.45
N LYS A 164 -4.01 -1.48 -15.07
CA LYS A 164 -3.54 -2.62 -15.86
C LYS A 164 -3.05 -2.21 -17.25
N LYS A 165 -2.30 -1.10 -17.32
CA LYS A 165 -1.96 -0.42 -18.56
C LYS A 165 -0.51 0.06 -18.63
N TRP A 166 0.08 -0.07 -19.83
CA TRP A 166 1.39 0.47 -20.18
C TRP A 166 1.37 1.94 -20.58
N TYR A 167 2.45 2.64 -20.23
CA TYR A 167 2.71 4.04 -20.50
C TYR A 167 4.10 4.19 -21.14
N ASP A 168 4.14 4.83 -22.32
CA ASP A 168 5.39 5.18 -23.00
C ASP A 168 5.97 6.44 -22.35
N MET A 169 7.11 6.30 -21.69
CA MET A 169 7.83 7.38 -21.00
C MET A 169 9.08 7.79 -21.80
N SER A 170 9.10 7.55 -23.10
CA SER A 170 10.28 7.82 -23.92
C SER A 170 10.55 9.32 -24.07
N GLU A 171 11.82 9.66 -23.89
CA GLU A 171 12.34 11.02 -24.09
C GLU A 171 12.43 11.39 -25.58
N SER A 172 12.38 12.69 -25.88
CA SER A 172 12.50 13.21 -27.25
C SER A 172 13.92 13.10 -27.83
N GLN A 173 14.94 12.99 -26.97
CA GLN A 173 16.34 12.75 -27.32
C GLN A 173 16.88 11.63 -26.45
N TYR A 174 17.22 10.48 -27.04
CA TYR A 174 17.69 9.30 -26.32
C TYR A 174 19.08 9.55 -25.71
N LEU A 175 19.14 9.90 -24.43
CA LEU A 175 20.38 10.11 -23.68
C LEU A 175 20.90 8.79 -23.10
N ALA A 176 20.02 7.94 -22.58
CA ALA A 176 20.38 6.62 -22.05
C ALA A 176 20.29 5.54 -23.16
N SER A 177 21.30 4.67 -23.29
CA SER A 177 21.22 3.55 -24.24
C SER A 177 20.24 2.49 -23.75
N GLY A 178 19.43 2.01 -24.67
CA GLY A 178 18.71 0.75 -24.56
C GLY A 178 19.68 -0.36 -24.87
N ALA A 179 20.24 -0.99 -23.84
CA ALA A 179 21.39 -1.86 -24.00
C ALA A 179 21.06 -3.30 -23.60
N LEU A 180 21.79 -4.25 -24.17
CA LEU A 180 21.68 -5.67 -23.85
C LEU A 180 22.35 -5.94 -22.50
N GLY A 181 21.72 -6.73 -21.64
CA GLY A 181 22.31 -7.08 -20.34
C GLY A 181 22.35 -5.91 -19.35
N ASN A 182 21.51 -4.90 -19.51
CA ASN A 182 21.42 -3.81 -18.55
C ASN A 182 20.90 -4.30 -17.19
N SER A 183 21.18 -3.52 -16.15
CA SER A 183 20.67 -3.76 -14.79
C SER A 183 20.29 -2.44 -14.14
N CYS A 184 19.28 -2.47 -13.29
CA CYS A 184 18.84 -1.28 -12.58
C CYS A 184 18.36 -1.59 -11.16
N VAL A 185 18.36 -0.56 -10.33
CA VAL A 185 17.76 -0.55 -8.99
C VAL A 185 17.04 0.78 -8.80
N TYR A 186 15.98 0.77 -8.00
CA TYR A 186 15.30 2.00 -7.59
C TYR A 186 15.74 2.40 -6.18
N ASP A 187 16.05 3.69 -5.99
CA ASP A 187 16.35 4.28 -4.69
C ASP A 187 15.17 5.15 -4.23
N PRO A 188 14.38 4.71 -3.22
CA PRO A 188 13.23 5.47 -2.75
C PRO A 188 13.60 6.76 -2.02
N VAL A 189 14.86 6.94 -1.59
CA VAL A 189 15.30 8.15 -0.87
C VAL A 189 15.49 9.31 -1.84
N ASP A 190 16.03 9.03 -3.03
CA ASP A 190 16.21 10.05 -4.06
C ASP A 190 15.06 10.10 -5.06
N ASP A 191 14.17 9.11 -5.02
CA ASP A 191 13.17 8.84 -6.03
C ASP A 191 13.77 8.73 -7.45
N LEU A 192 14.82 7.91 -7.57
CA LEU A 192 15.53 7.70 -8.83
C LEU A 192 15.71 6.22 -9.14
N VAL A 193 15.55 5.88 -10.42
CA VAL A 193 16.07 4.61 -10.95
C VAL A 193 17.53 4.80 -11.34
N TYR A 194 18.43 4.00 -10.79
CA TYR A 194 19.82 3.90 -11.23
C TYR A 194 19.96 2.74 -12.19
N LEU A 195 20.42 3.02 -13.41
CA LEU A 195 20.55 2.03 -14.47
C LEU A 195 21.99 2.00 -15.00
N GLY A 196 22.61 0.83 -14.93
CA GLY A 196 23.86 0.54 -15.61
C GLY A 196 23.57 -0.07 -16.98
N CYS A 197 24.16 0.50 -18.02
CA CYS A 197 24.04 -0.03 -19.38
C CYS A 197 25.36 0.03 -20.13
N ASN A 198 25.45 -0.78 -21.20
CA ASN A 198 26.55 -0.77 -22.14
C ASN A 198 26.16 -0.07 -23.47
N ASP A 199 26.83 -0.46 -24.55
CA ASP A 199 26.78 0.13 -25.89
C ASP A 199 25.37 0.53 -26.38
N PRO A 200 25.27 1.62 -27.18
CA PRO A 200 26.37 2.45 -27.69
C PRO A 200 26.88 3.50 -26.68
N ASN A 201 26.18 3.74 -25.58
CA ASN A 201 26.51 4.78 -24.59
C ASN A 201 26.66 4.17 -23.19
N SER A 202 27.77 3.46 -22.97
CA SER A 202 28.05 2.83 -21.67
C SER A 202 28.06 3.86 -20.54
N GLY A 203 27.44 3.52 -19.42
CA GLY A 203 27.47 4.35 -18.22
C GLY A 203 26.50 3.91 -17.13
N LEU A 204 26.67 4.51 -15.96
CA LEU A 204 25.64 4.61 -14.95
C LEU A 204 24.78 5.84 -15.21
N TYR A 205 23.47 5.66 -15.21
CA TYR A 205 22.47 6.71 -15.41
C TYR A 205 21.51 6.76 -14.23
N SER A 206 20.90 7.93 -14.01
CA SER A 206 19.69 8.06 -13.19
C SER A 206 18.50 8.47 -14.05
N TYR A 207 17.31 8.02 -13.66
CA TYR A 207 16.03 8.45 -14.20
C TYR A 207 15.09 8.92 -13.10
N SER A 208 14.50 10.09 -13.28
CA SER A 208 13.39 10.62 -12.47
C SER A 208 12.08 10.39 -13.23
N TYR A 209 11.10 9.79 -12.56
CA TYR A 209 9.77 9.57 -13.14
C TYR A 209 8.98 10.88 -13.25
N ASP A 210 8.91 11.65 -12.17
CA ASP A 210 8.14 12.90 -12.09
C ASP A 210 8.61 13.94 -13.11
N GLU A 211 9.92 14.09 -13.26
CA GLU A 211 10.50 14.99 -14.27
C GLU A 211 10.54 14.35 -15.66
N ASN A 212 10.44 13.02 -15.73
CA ASN A 212 10.68 12.21 -16.92
C ASN A 212 12.03 12.52 -17.60
N VAL A 213 13.10 12.59 -16.81
CA VAL A 213 14.45 12.99 -17.27
C VAL A 213 15.48 11.91 -16.96
N TRP A 214 16.31 11.60 -17.96
CA TRP A 214 17.53 10.82 -17.81
C TRP A 214 18.76 11.71 -17.60
N LYS A 215 19.69 11.24 -16.77
CA LYS A 215 20.99 11.86 -16.56
C LYS A 215 22.10 10.83 -16.54
N GLN A 216 23.11 11.01 -17.38
CA GLN A 216 24.35 10.23 -17.29
C GLN A 216 25.18 10.69 -16.09
N LEU A 217 25.60 9.73 -15.27
CA LEU A 217 26.34 9.97 -14.03
C LEU A 217 27.82 9.67 -14.20
N ASN A 218 28.16 8.66 -15.01
CA ASN A 218 29.52 8.31 -15.40
C ASN A 218 29.54 7.57 -16.77
N SER A 219 30.69 7.05 -17.17
CA SER A 219 30.88 6.30 -18.41
C SER A 219 31.39 4.87 -18.19
N ASP A 220 31.09 4.28 -17.02
CA ASP A 220 31.52 2.90 -16.71
C ASP A 220 30.74 1.87 -17.56
N TYR A 221 31.38 0.74 -17.85
CA TYR A 221 30.78 -0.34 -18.64
C TYR A 221 29.93 -1.27 -17.77
N PHE A 222 28.74 -1.66 -18.25
CA PHE A 222 27.83 -2.58 -17.56
C PHE A 222 27.25 -3.62 -18.51
N TYR A 223 27.63 -4.89 -18.35
CA TYR A 223 27.04 -5.99 -19.13
C TYR A 223 26.77 -7.19 -18.24
N LEU A 224 25.47 -7.42 -17.97
CA LEU A 224 24.97 -8.48 -17.08
C LEU A 224 25.43 -8.34 -15.62
N TYR A 225 25.83 -7.15 -15.19
CA TYR A 225 26.34 -6.93 -13.83
C TYR A 225 25.20 -6.74 -12.83
N PRO A 226 25.04 -7.63 -11.84
CA PRO A 226 23.99 -7.53 -10.86
C PRO A 226 24.28 -6.36 -9.92
N MET A 227 23.20 -5.71 -9.51
CA MET A 227 23.21 -4.50 -8.72
C MET A 227 22.35 -4.69 -7.48
N ALA A 228 22.82 -4.20 -6.34
CA ALA A 228 22.06 -4.16 -5.10
C ALA A 228 22.26 -2.82 -4.39
N LEU A 229 21.19 -2.25 -3.87
CA LEU A 229 21.23 -1.02 -3.07
C LEU A 229 21.31 -1.38 -1.58
N ASP A 230 22.44 -1.07 -0.94
CA ASP A 230 22.52 -0.99 0.52
C ASP A 230 21.78 0.28 0.95
N THR A 231 20.54 0.13 1.39
CA THR A 231 19.66 1.26 1.77
C THR A 231 20.11 1.96 3.05
N LYS A 232 20.88 1.28 3.91
CA LYS A 232 21.40 1.86 5.16
C LYS A 232 22.57 2.80 4.92
N ARG A 233 23.53 2.37 4.10
CA ARG A 233 24.73 3.16 3.76
C ARG A 233 24.56 4.01 2.50
N ARG A 234 23.49 3.77 1.74
CA ARG A 234 23.24 4.32 0.40
C ARG A 234 24.40 4.07 -0.55
N LEU A 235 24.86 2.82 -0.58
CA LEU A 235 25.89 2.34 -1.50
C LEU A 235 25.27 1.42 -2.54
N LEU A 236 25.54 1.71 -3.82
CA LEU A 236 25.17 0.86 -4.93
C LEU A 236 26.26 -0.18 -5.15
N PHE A 237 26.04 -1.42 -4.71
CA PHE A 237 26.94 -2.54 -4.91
C PHE A 237 26.75 -3.14 -6.30
N VAL A 238 27.85 -3.35 -7.01
CA VAL A 238 27.89 -3.96 -8.34
C VAL A 238 28.98 -5.03 -8.37
N ILE A 239 28.67 -6.17 -8.97
CA ILE A 239 29.67 -7.20 -9.29
C ILE A 239 29.79 -7.32 -10.80
N GLY A 240 31.01 -7.22 -11.32
CA GLY A 240 31.30 -7.33 -12.74
C GLY A 240 32.80 -7.32 -13.01
N GLU A 241 33.21 -7.94 -14.11
CA GLU A 241 34.63 -8.07 -14.51
C GLU A 241 35.50 -8.79 -13.45
N GLY A 242 34.88 -9.61 -12.61
CA GLY A 242 35.55 -10.26 -11.47
C GLY A 242 35.86 -9.35 -10.28
N PHE A 243 35.27 -8.15 -10.23
CA PHE A 243 35.40 -7.23 -9.12
C PHE A 243 34.07 -6.97 -8.43
N LEU A 244 34.13 -6.75 -7.11
CA LEU A 244 33.10 -6.03 -6.37
C LEU A 244 33.47 -4.55 -6.36
N PHE A 245 32.53 -3.69 -6.74
CA PHE A 245 32.72 -2.24 -6.65
C PHE A 245 31.42 -1.54 -6.24
N THR A 246 31.56 -0.29 -5.78
CA THR A 246 30.46 0.50 -5.26
C THR A 246 30.43 1.92 -5.84
N TYR A 247 29.23 2.49 -5.89
CA TYR A 247 29.01 3.94 -6.05
C TYR A 247 28.34 4.50 -4.79
N ASP A 248 28.69 5.73 -4.41
CA ASP A 248 28.20 6.37 -3.19
C ASP A 248 27.05 7.33 -3.52
N LEU A 249 25.82 6.86 -3.26
CA LEU A 249 24.61 7.62 -3.58
C LEU A 249 24.33 8.70 -2.53
N ALA A 250 24.66 8.45 -1.26
CA ALA A 250 24.51 9.44 -0.18
C ALA A 250 25.26 10.74 -0.50
N ASN A 251 26.49 10.63 -1.00
CA ASN A 251 27.32 11.79 -1.34
C ASN A 251 27.27 12.16 -2.83
N LYS A 252 26.39 11.54 -3.62
CA LYS A 252 26.28 11.74 -5.08
C LYS A 252 27.62 11.58 -5.81
N ASN A 253 28.43 10.63 -5.36
CA ASN A 253 29.75 10.33 -5.90
C ASN A 253 29.68 9.04 -6.73
N PHE A 254 29.63 9.22 -8.05
CA PHE A 254 29.50 8.15 -9.04
C PHE A 254 30.83 7.68 -9.62
N ASN A 255 31.94 7.94 -8.92
CA ASN A 255 33.22 7.33 -9.25
C ASN A 255 33.25 5.89 -8.71
N ARG A 256 33.59 4.92 -9.58
CA ARG A 256 33.73 3.51 -9.21
C ARG A 256 34.78 3.32 -8.11
N VAL A 257 34.38 2.72 -6.99
CA VAL A 257 35.28 2.32 -5.91
C VAL A 257 35.37 0.80 -5.84
N ILE A 258 36.51 0.22 -6.22
CA ILE A 258 36.74 -1.22 -6.13
C ILE A 258 36.96 -1.61 -4.66
N TRP A 259 36.22 -2.62 -4.20
CA TRP A 259 36.37 -3.18 -2.86
C TRP A 259 37.22 -4.44 -2.89
N THR A 260 38.35 -4.40 -2.16
CA THR A 260 39.09 -5.63 -1.85
C THR A 260 38.34 -6.40 -0.78
N THR A 261 37.95 -7.63 -1.10
CA THR A 261 37.23 -8.56 -0.21
C THR A 261 37.95 -9.90 -0.12
N THR A 262 37.65 -10.68 0.90
CA THR A 262 38.15 -12.07 1.04
C THR A 262 37.01 -13.07 1.02
N GLY A 263 37.25 -14.31 0.59
CA GLY A 263 36.23 -15.37 0.51
C GLY A 263 35.34 -15.30 -0.75
N SER A 264 35.61 -14.35 -1.65
CA SER A 264 34.78 -13.99 -2.80
C SER A 264 35.03 -14.81 -4.07
N ALA A 265 36.04 -15.70 -4.07
CA ALA A 265 36.49 -16.38 -5.29
C ALA A 265 35.39 -17.19 -6.00
N GLY A 266 34.46 -17.78 -5.25
CA GLY A 266 33.36 -18.57 -5.82
C GLY A 266 32.30 -17.76 -6.55
N ILE A 267 32.16 -16.47 -6.23
CA ILE A 267 31.18 -15.58 -6.87
C ILE A 267 31.84 -14.63 -7.88
N LEU A 268 33.02 -14.09 -7.58
CA LEU A 268 33.73 -13.18 -8.49
C LEU A 268 34.41 -13.90 -9.67
N ASN A 269 34.74 -15.19 -9.52
CA ASN A 269 35.36 -15.98 -10.59
C ASN A 269 34.42 -17.07 -11.13
N SER A 270 33.11 -16.94 -10.92
CA SER A 270 32.12 -17.93 -11.35
C SER A 270 32.04 -18.11 -12.88
N GLY A 271 32.55 -17.13 -13.64
CA GLY A 271 32.44 -17.08 -15.10
C GLY A 271 31.02 -16.72 -15.59
N SER A 272 30.12 -16.39 -14.66
CA SER A 272 28.72 -16.04 -14.90
C SER A 272 28.42 -14.79 -14.09
N ASP A 273 28.23 -13.67 -14.77
CA ASP A 273 27.89 -12.39 -14.11
C ASP A 273 26.37 -12.27 -13.86
N HIS A 274 25.52 -13.07 -14.50
CA HIS A 274 24.05 -12.94 -14.43
C HIS A 274 23.36 -13.59 -13.20
N PHE A 275 23.97 -13.54 -12.03
CA PHE A 275 23.40 -14.10 -10.79
C PHE A 275 22.50 -13.10 -10.03
N GLY A 276 21.86 -13.57 -8.97
CA GLY A 276 21.04 -12.73 -8.09
C GLY A 276 21.88 -12.01 -7.03
N LEU A 277 21.68 -10.71 -6.83
CA LEU A 277 22.33 -9.91 -5.78
C LEU A 277 21.28 -9.04 -5.10
N ALA A 278 21.23 -9.07 -3.76
CA ALA A 278 20.28 -8.26 -2.99
C ALA A 278 20.87 -7.86 -1.64
N TYR A 279 20.35 -6.77 -1.07
CA TYR A 279 20.71 -6.31 0.27
C TYR A 279 19.69 -6.81 1.28
N ASP A 280 20.17 -7.53 2.30
CA ASP A 280 19.43 -7.89 3.49
C ASP A 280 19.45 -6.70 4.47
N SER A 281 18.33 -5.97 4.55
CA SER A 281 18.28 -4.80 5.43
C SER A 281 18.20 -5.14 6.92
N LYS A 282 17.87 -6.38 7.28
CA LYS A 282 17.80 -6.81 8.69
C LYS A 282 19.13 -7.39 9.17
N ALA A 283 19.74 -8.28 8.39
CA ALA A 283 21.05 -8.82 8.70
C ALA A 283 22.19 -7.81 8.43
N ASP A 284 21.89 -6.74 7.68
CA ASP A 284 22.85 -5.76 7.19
C ASP A 284 23.97 -6.44 6.39
N LYS A 285 23.58 -7.17 5.34
CA LYS A 285 24.45 -7.99 4.48
C LYS A 285 24.11 -7.84 3.02
N ILE A 286 25.11 -8.01 2.15
CA ILE A 286 24.90 -8.18 0.71
C ILE A 286 24.91 -9.67 0.40
N VAL A 287 23.89 -10.17 -0.29
CA VAL A 287 23.64 -11.61 -0.46
C VAL A 287 23.52 -11.95 -1.93
N ALA A 288 24.31 -12.92 -2.37
CA ALA A 288 24.37 -13.37 -3.75
C ALA A 288 24.04 -14.85 -3.89
N TRP A 289 23.36 -15.22 -4.98
CA TRP A 289 23.02 -16.61 -5.28
C TRP A 289 22.90 -16.90 -6.78
N ASN A 290 23.43 -18.05 -7.21
CA ASN A 290 23.41 -18.51 -8.60
C ASN A 290 23.27 -20.05 -8.71
N GLY A 291 22.58 -20.67 -7.76
CA GLY A 291 22.62 -22.12 -7.58
C GLY A 291 23.83 -22.58 -6.76
N GLY A 292 23.61 -23.56 -5.89
CA GLY A 292 24.60 -23.98 -4.90
C GLY A 292 24.56 -23.12 -3.63
N PRO A 293 25.70 -22.83 -2.98
CA PRO A 293 25.73 -22.09 -1.73
C PRO A 293 25.29 -20.63 -1.91
N VAL A 294 24.63 -20.08 -0.90
CA VAL A 294 24.35 -18.64 -0.79
C VAL A 294 25.59 -17.93 -0.28
N TYR A 295 26.01 -16.88 -0.97
CA TYR A 295 27.18 -16.08 -0.60
C TYR A 295 26.74 -14.82 0.15
N VAL A 296 27.39 -14.54 1.27
CA VAL A 296 27.01 -13.47 2.20
C VAL A 296 28.22 -12.60 2.47
N LEU A 297 28.17 -11.36 2.01
CA LEU A 297 29.16 -10.33 2.31
C LEU A 297 28.70 -9.53 3.52
N ASP A 298 29.60 -9.42 4.49
CA ASP A 298 29.50 -8.42 5.53
C ASP A 298 30.18 -7.11 5.07
N PRO A 299 29.42 -6.00 4.89
CA PRO A 299 29.99 -4.75 4.38
C PRO A 299 31.01 -4.09 5.32
N GLU A 300 30.94 -4.35 6.62
CA GLU A 300 31.83 -3.74 7.62
C GLU A 300 33.20 -4.43 7.61
N THR A 301 33.20 -5.75 7.60
CA THR A 301 34.42 -6.56 7.62
C THR A 301 34.99 -6.85 6.23
N LYS A 302 34.18 -6.69 5.17
CA LYS A 302 34.51 -7.01 3.77
C LYS A 302 34.86 -8.48 3.53
N ILE A 303 34.29 -9.36 4.35
CA ILE A 303 34.47 -10.81 4.28
C ILE A 303 33.22 -11.46 3.70
N TRP A 304 33.40 -12.30 2.68
CA TRP A 304 32.38 -13.20 2.18
C TRP A 304 32.41 -14.53 2.94
N THR A 305 31.23 -15.01 3.33
CA THR A 305 31.01 -16.36 3.84
C THR A 305 29.96 -17.08 3.01
N THR A 306 29.88 -18.40 3.14
CA THR A 306 28.86 -19.21 2.45
C THR A 306 27.87 -19.80 3.43
N ARG A 307 26.66 -20.04 2.94
CA ARG A 307 25.58 -20.73 3.61
C ARG A 307 25.10 -21.85 2.69
N THR A 308 25.09 -23.08 3.18
CA THR A 308 24.67 -24.26 2.43
C THR A 308 23.52 -24.90 3.17
N ALA A 309 22.42 -25.10 2.46
CA ALA A 309 21.21 -25.70 2.96
C ALA A 309 20.60 -26.59 1.88
N SER A 310 19.97 -27.70 2.29
CA SER A 310 19.21 -28.56 1.38
C SER A 310 17.93 -27.88 0.93
N GLY A 311 17.43 -28.24 -0.26
CA GLY A 311 16.16 -27.72 -0.79
C GLY A 311 16.29 -26.49 -1.67
N ALA A 312 17.51 -26.03 -1.95
CA ALA A 312 17.73 -24.99 -2.95
C ALA A 312 17.25 -25.46 -4.34
N PRO A 313 16.54 -24.61 -5.10
CA PRO A 313 16.20 -24.93 -6.48
C PRO A 313 17.45 -24.94 -7.37
N SER A 314 17.35 -25.60 -8.52
CA SER A 314 18.34 -25.45 -9.59
C SER A 314 18.28 -24.02 -10.16
N PRO A 315 19.42 -23.38 -10.45
CA PRO A 315 19.42 -22.05 -11.05
C PRO A 315 18.95 -22.11 -12.51
N THR A 316 18.44 -20.99 -13.01
CA THR A 316 18.16 -20.79 -14.44
C THR A 316 19.48 -20.68 -15.21
N MET A 317 19.61 -21.37 -16.35
CA MET A 317 20.85 -21.36 -17.15
C MET A 317 21.24 -19.98 -17.70
N THR A 318 20.26 -19.09 -17.88
CA THR A 318 20.39 -17.76 -18.48
C THR A 318 20.46 -16.65 -17.43
N GLY A 319 20.57 -17.01 -16.15
CA GLY A 319 20.71 -16.09 -15.03
C GLY A 319 19.45 -15.90 -14.19
N ILE A 320 19.63 -15.36 -12.99
CA ILE A 320 18.54 -15.11 -12.02
C ILE A 320 18.10 -13.65 -12.01
N PHE A 321 19.04 -12.70 -12.13
CA PHE A 321 18.76 -11.26 -12.10
C PHE A 321 17.87 -10.86 -10.90
N GLY A 322 16.91 -9.94 -11.13
CA GLY A 322 15.94 -9.49 -10.13
C GLY A 322 14.87 -10.52 -9.75
N ARG A 323 15.00 -11.80 -10.15
CA ARG A 323 14.19 -12.90 -9.60
C ARG A 323 14.76 -13.45 -8.29
N TRP A 324 15.90 -12.91 -7.85
CA TRP A 324 16.42 -12.98 -6.49
C TRP A 324 16.26 -11.62 -5.83
N GLN A 325 15.35 -11.49 -4.87
CA GLN A 325 15.09 -10.24 -4.14
C GLN A 325 14.93 -10.53 -2.66
N TYR A 326 15.38 -9.59 -1.83
CA TYR A 326 15.12 -9.64 -0.39
C TYR A 326 13.72 -9.06 -0.11
N ILE A 327 12.95 -9.78 0.70
CA ILE A 327 11.60 -9.41 1.11
C ILE A 327 11.66 -9.04 2.61
N PRO A 328 11.73 -7.74 2.96
CA PRO A 328 11.94 -7.31 4.34
C PRO A 328 10.80 -7.73 5.27
N LYS A 329 9.56 -7.79 4.78
CA LYS A 329 8.40 -8.16 5.60
C LYS A 329 8.56 -9.57 6.17
N GLU A 330 8.83 -10.57 5.32
CA GLU A 330 9.04 -11.96 5.74
C GLU A 330 10.50 -12.32 6.05
N ASP A 331 11.44 -11.39 5.94
CA ASP A 331 12.88 -11.62 6.15
C ASP A 331 13.39 -12.86 5.40
N VAL A 332 13.07 -12.93 4.12
CA VAL A 332 13.46 -14.02 3.23
C VAL A 332 13.93 -13.47 1.90
N PHE A 333 14.73 -14.25 1.20
CA PHE A 333 14.99 -14.04 -0.21
C PHE A 333 14.00 -14.87 -1.01
N VAL A 334 13.32 -14.26 -1.97
CA VAL A 334 12.54 -14.99 -2.97
C VAL A 334 13.46 -15.40 -4.13
N ALA A 335 13.26 -16.61 -4.64
CA ALA A 335 13.98 -17.16 -5.79
C ALA A 335 12.98 -17.80 -6.78
N ILE A 336 12.89 -17.24 -7.98
CA ILE A 336 12.04 -17.73 -9.07
C ILE A 336 12.95 -18.20 -10.20
N THR A 337 13.03 -19.51 -10.41
CA THR A 337 14.05 -20.13 -11.27
C THR A 337 13.49 -20.76 -12.55
N ASP A 338 12.22 -21.17 -12.54
CA ASP A 338 11.54 -21.76 -13.70
C ASP A 338 10.03 -21.56 -13.54
N ALA A 339 9.29 -21.46 -14.65
CA ALA A 339 7.84 -21.28 -14.61
C ALA A 339 7.08 -22.58 -14.22
N GLU A 340 7.71 -23.74 -14.36
CA GLU A 340 7.17 -25.06 -13.99
C GLU A 340 7.67 -25.54 -12.62
N VAL A 341 8.49 -24.72 -11.94
CA VAL A 341 9.00 -25.00 -10.60
C VAL A 341 8.32 -24.06 -9.61
N ASN A 342 8.05 -24.57 -8.41
CA ASN A 342 7.54 -23.75 -7.31
C ASN A 342 8.48 -22.57 -7.02
N VAL A 343 7.92 -21.44 -6.58
CA VAL A 343 8.67 -20.33 -6.01
C VAL A 343 9.36 -20.81 -4.73
N HIS A 344 10.64 -20.50 -4.60
CA HIS A 344 11.43 -20.86 -3.42
C HIS A 344 11.77 -19.62 -2.60
N PHE A 345 11.94 -19.84 -1.31
CA PHE A 345 12.34 -18.84 -0.34
C PHE A 345 13.57 -19.32 0.41
N PHE A 346 14.52 -18.42 0.66
CA PHE A 346 15.70 -18.70 1.48
C PHE A 346 15.72 -17.79 2.71
N LYS A 347 16.00 -18.40 3.87
CA LYS A 347 16.17 -17.70 5.15
C LYS A 347 17.65 -17.59 5.50
N LEU A 348 18.17 -16.37 5.63
CA LEU A 348 19.61 -16.19 5.90
C LEU A 348 19.98 -16.38 7.38
N SER A 349 19.32 -15.67 8.29
CA SER A 349 19.65 -15.60 9.72
C SER A 349 18.43 -15.91 10.60
N GLU A 350 18.68 -16.28 11.87
CA GLU A 350 17.64 -16.28 12.90
C GLU A 350 17.06 -14.88 13.04
N GLY A 351 15.79 -14.73 12.72
CA GLY A 351 15.04 -13.48 12.76
C GLY A 351 13.73 -13.74 12.06
N GLY A 352 12.60 -13.64 12.74
CA GLY A 352 11.31 -13.87 12.10
C GLY A 352 11.13 -12.90 10.93
N GLY A 353 10.45 -13.35 9.90
CA GLY A 353 9.79 -12.44 8.98
C GLY A 353 8.76 -11.56 9.66
N GLY A 354 9.23 -10.51 10.29
CA GLY A 354 8.44 -9.35 10.61
C GLY A 354 9.46 -8.25 10.66
N GLY A 355 9.23 -7.10 10.03
CA GLY A 355 9.89 -5.89 10.56
C GLY A 355 9.85 -5.99 12.09
N GLU A 356 10.98 -5.74 12.78
CA GLU A 356 11.16 -5.96 14.23
C GLU A 356 9.83 -6.22 14.95
N GLU A 357 9.60 -7.45 15.48
CA GLU A 357 8.35 -7.84 16.17
C GLU A 357 7.57 -6.62 16.66
N PRO A 358 6.35 -6.36 16.14
CA PRO A 358 5.56 -5.18 16.45
C PRO A 358 5.82 -4.68 17.85
N THR A 359 6.55 -3.58 17.95
CA THR A 359 6.98 -3.07 19.24
C THR A 359 5.75 -2.51 19.94
N ILE A 360 5.53 -2.97 21.17
CA ILE A 360 4.50 -2.40 22.03
C ILE A 360 5.11 -1.24 22.81
N TYR A 361 4.78 -0.02 22.39
CA TYR A 361 5.10 1.20 23.13
C TYR A 361 4.07 1.42 24.22
N ARG A 362 4.51 1.45 25.47
CA ARG A 362 3.63 1.77 26.62
C ARG A 362 3.78 3.22 27.02
N VAL A 363 2.66 3.92 27.08
CA VAL A 363 2.56 5.35 27.33
C VAL A 363 1.67 5.58 28.55
N GLY A 364 2.14 6.38 29.52
CA GLY A 364 1.35 6.73 30.69
C GLY A 364 2.18 7.24 31.85
N ALA A 365 1.51 7.75 32.89
CA ALA A 365 2.18 8.38 34.04
C ALA A 365 3.24 7.47 34.69
N ASN A 366 3.06 6.15 34.64
CA ASN A 366 3.97 5.14 35.20
C ASN A 366 4.85 4.43 34.16
N GLN A 367 4.71 4.72 32.87
CA GLN A 367 5.46 4.07 31.79
C GLN A 367 6.74 4.86 31.43
N THR A 368 7.60 4.29 30.58
CA THR A 368 8.79 4.99 30.08
C THR A 368 8.43 6.27 29.34
N TYR A 369 7.48 6.16 28.39
CA TYR A 369 6.92 7.31 27.68
C TYR A 369 5.71 7.82 28.47
N LYS A 370 5.65 9.13 28.68
CA LYS A 370 4.60 9.78 29.47
C LYS A 370 3.47 10.30 28.60
N LEU A 371 3.76 10.67 27.36
CA LEU A 371 2.82 11.29 26.43
C LEU A 371 2.82 10.55 25.08
N PRO A 372 1.65 10.41 24.42
CA PRO A 372 1.55 9.80 23.08
C PRO A 372 2.48 10.44 22.05
N SER A 373 2.62 11.77 22.05
CA SER A 373 3.53 12.50 21.16
C SER A 373 5.00 12.06 21.25
N GLN A 374 5.43 11.48 22.38
CA GLN A 374 6.82 11.03 22.56
C GLN A 374 7.14 9.77 21.77
N VAL A 375 6.13 9.00 21.37
CA VAL A 375 6.31 7.76 20.60
C VAL A 375 5.86 7.88 19.16
N SER A 376 5.13 8.94 18.79
CA SER A 376 4.53 9.05 17.45
C SER A 376 5.55 9.12 16.32
N SER A 377 6.77 9.59 16.58
CA SER A 377 7.89 9.56 15.63
C SER A 377 8.85 8.36 15.81
N LEU A 378 8.57 7.47 16.77
CA LEU A 378 9.40 6.30 17.08
C LEU A 378 8.79 5.01 16.53
N VAL A 379 7.46 4.94 16.53
CA VAL A 379 6.71 3.82 15.98
C VAL A 379 7.02 3.62 14.50
N ARG A 380 7.00 2.36 14.10
CA ARG A 380 7.19 1.88 12.74
C ARG A 380 5.94 1.13 12.31
N ASP A 381 5.91 0.78 11.03
CA ASP A 381 4.78 0.07 10.46
C ASP A 381 4.53 -1.25 11.20
N GLY A 382 3.26 -1.50 11.55
CA GLY A 382 2.84 -2.68 12.31
C GLY A 382 2.92 -2.56 13.83
N ASP A 383 3.51 -1.49 14.39
CA ASP A 383 3.67 -1.34 15.83
C ASP A 383 2.33 -1.15 16.58
N THR A 384 2.38 -1.31 17.92
CA THR A 384 1.25 -0.99 18.80
C THR A 384 1.63 0.02 19.86
N VAL A 385 0.78 1.03 20.05
CA VAL A 385 0.87 1.98 21.16
C VAL A 385 -0.24 1.69 22.17
N GLU A 386 0.16 1.30 23.38
CA GLU A 386 -0.71 1.09 24.53
C GLU A 386 -0.64 2.31 25.45
N ILE A 387 -1.76 3.03 25.57
CA ILE A 387 -1.85 4.27 26.34
C ILE A 387 -2.67 3.99 27.60
N ASP A 388 -2.05 4.05 28.78
CA ASP A 388 -2.76 3.89 30.05
C ASP A 388 -3.90 4.92 30.17
N ALA A 389 -5.01 4.53 30.79
CA ALA A 389 -6.11 5.46 31.07
C ALA A 389 -5.62 6.64 31.93
N GLY A 390 -6.06 7.84 31.56
CA GLY A 390 -5.62 9.06 32.23
C GLY A 390 -5.90 10.30 31.40
N LEU A 391 -5.63 11.46 32.00
CA LEU A 391 -5.72 12.76 31.34
C LEU A 391 -4.36 13.15 30.76
N TYR A 392 -4.35 13.50 29.48
CA TYR A 392 -3.18 13.94 28.72
C TYR A 392 -3.42 15.38 28.24
N GLU A 393 -3.17 16.35 29.12
CA GLU A 393 -3.44 17.77 28.84
C GLU A 393 -2.44 18.34 27.84
N GLY A 394 -2.96 18.95 26.76
CA GLY A 394 -2.18 19.67 25.75
C GLY A 394 -1.33 18.79 24.83
N ASP A 395 -1.46 17.45 24.89
CA ASP A 395 -0.71 16.55 24.02
C ASP A 395 -1.36 16.40 22.64
N VAL A 396 -0.56 16.57 21.59
CA VAL A 396 -0.97 16.47 20.19
C VAL A 396 0.11 15.73 19.40
N ALA A 397 -0.28 14.99 18.36
CA ALA A 397 0.65 14.11 17.65
C ALA A 397 0.28 13.90 16.18
N SER A 398 1.31 13.73 15.35
CA SER A 398 1.18 13.24 13.97
C SER A 398 1.70 11.81 13.89
N TRP A 399 0.96 10.93 13.24
CA TRP A 399 1.24 9.49 13.14
C TRP A 399 1.46 9.09 11.69
N TYR A 400 2.69 8.72 11.35
CA TYR A 400 3.11 8.42 9.97
C TYR A 400 3.22 6.92 9.67
N ALA A 401 3.31 6.08 10.70
CA ALA A 401 3.46 4.63 10.51
C ALA A 401 2.16 3.99 10.00
N ASN A 402 2.31 3.05 9.07
CA ASN A 402 1.22 2.23 8.54
C ASN A 402 0.94 1.02 9.44
N ASP A 403 -0.19 0.33 9.24
CA ASP A 403 -0.55 -0.88 9.98
C ASP A 403 -0.47 -0.70 11.52
N LEU A 404 -0.65 0.54 12.00
CA LEU A 404 -0.41 0.92 13.39
C LEU A 404 -1.66 0.75 14.25
N THR A 405 -1.52 0.16 15.44
CA THR A 405 -2.61 0.13 16.43
C THR A 405 -2.32 1.07 17.59
N ILE A 406 -3.20 2.03 17.87
CA ILE A 406 -3.11 2.93 19.02
C ILE A 406 -4.32 2.70 19.91
N LYS A 407 -4.13 2.27 21.16
CA LYS A 407 -5.23 1.86 22.03
C LYS A 407 -5.10 2.29 23.49
N GLY A 408 -6.21 2.71 24.09
CA GLY A 408 -6.34 2.98 25.52
C GLY A 408 -6.43 1.70 26.37
N ILE A 409 -5.67 1.62 27.47
CA ILE A 409 -5.60 0.47 28.39
C ILE A 409 -6.17 0.84 29.76
N GLY A 410 -7.05 0.00 30.28
CA GLY A 410 -7.64 0.18 31.63
C GLY A 410 -8.70 1.28 31.71
N GLY A 411 -9.12 1.84 30.58
CA GLY A 411 -10.06 2.97 30.46
C GLY A 411 -9.68 3.83 29.26
N LYS A 412 -10.36 4.97 29.06
CA LYS A 412 -9.99 5.90 27.98
C LYS A 412 -8.76 6.71 28.36
N ALA A 413 -7.84 6.87 27.40
CA ALA A 413 -6.85 7.93 27.45
C ALA A 413 -7.51 9.21 26.92
N HIS A 414 -7.65 10.22 27.79
CA HIS A 414 -8.31 11.47 27.47
C HIS A 414 -7.30 12.51 27.03
N LEU A 415 -7.26 12.75 25.72
CA LEU A 415 -6.52 13.84 25.11
C LEU A 415 -7.37 15.10 25.17
N LYS A 416 -6.95 16.02 26.03
CA LYS A 416 -7.65 17.28 26.26
C LYS A 416 -6.74 18.44 25.91
N VAL A 417 -7.08 19.17 24.87
CA VAL A 417 -6.29 20.31 24.41
C VAL A 417 -7.02 21.63 24.61
N ASN A 418 -6.28 22.73 24.58
CA ASN A 418 -6.82 24.08 24.63
C ASN A 418 -5.95 24.98 23.74
N GLY A 419 -6.23 24.94 22.43
CA GLY A 419 -5.49 25.63 21.38
C GLY A 419 -4.19 24.94 20.93
N GLN A 420 -3.81 23.79 21.52
CA GLN A 420 -2.74 22.96 20.97
C GLN A 420 -3.29 22.13 19.81
N HIS A 421 -2.50 22.00 18.75
CA HIS A 421 -2.88 21.25 17.56
C HIS A 421 -1.66 20.68 16.85
N ALA A 422 -1.77 19.47 16.32
CA ALA A 422 -0.84 18.92 15.36
C ALA A 422 -1.09 19.58 14.00
N GLU A 423 -0.04 20.13 13.40
CA GLU A 423 -0.01 20.68 12.04
C GLU A 423 -1.00 21.81 11.73
N GLY A 424 -1.64 22.41 12.74
CA GLY A 424 -2.74 23.36 12.52
C GLY A 424 -4.05 22.69 12.12
N LYS A 425 -4.21 21.38 12.35
CA LYS A 425 -5.31 20.57 11.83
C LYS A 425 -6.19 19.92 12.92
N GLY A 426 -5.60 19.39 13.99
CA GLY A 426 -6.37 18.66 15.00
C GLY A 426 -5.56 18.20 16.20
N ILE A 427 -6.18 17.43 17.11
CA ILE A 427 -5.46 16.81 18.24
C ILE A 427 -4.47 15.79 17.68
N TRP A 428 -4.97 14.83 16.90
CA TRP A 428 -4.14 13.89 16.14
C TRP A 428 -4.31 14.05 14.63
N VAL A 429 -3.21 13.98 13.90
CA VAL A 429 -3.17 13.84 12.43
C VAL A 429 -2.69 12.44 12.09
N ILE A 430 -3.50 11.67 11.37
CA ILE A 430 -3.19 10.28 10.99
C ILE A 430 -2.82 10.26 9.51
N HIS A 431 -1.53 10.17 9.21
CA HIS A 431 -0.99 10.05 7.85
C HIS A 431 -0.87 8.60 7.39
N GLY A 432 -0.59 7.68 8.32
CA GLY A 432 -0.39 6.27 7.98
C GLY A 432 -1.65 5.57 7.46
N ASP A 433 -1.43 4.58 6.61
CA ASP A 433 -2.47 3.68 6.10
C ASP A 433 -2.74 2.53 7.07
N SER A 434 -3.97 2.02 7.06
CA SER A 434 -4.40 0.87 7.88
C SER A 434 -4.22 1.08 9.39
N VAL A 435 -4.53 2.28 9.88
CA VAL A 435 -4.39 2.64 11.31
C VAL A 435 -5.66 2.27 12.09
N VAL A 436 -5.47 1.74 13.30
CA VAL A 436 -6.55 1.49 14.27
C VAL A 436 -6.39 2.41 15.47
N VAL A 437 -7.42 3.21 15.76
CA VAL A 437 -7.52 4.01 16.98
C VAL A 437 -8.63 3.47 17.86
N GLU A 438 -8.29 3.02 19.06
CA GLU A 438 -9.22 2.34 19.96
C GLU A 438 -9.24 2.92 21.37
N ASN A 439 -10.45 3.13 21.91
CA ASN A 439 -10.64 3.45 23.33
C ASN A 439 -9.88 4.73 23.78
N ILE A 440 -9.90 5.77 22.94
CA ILE A 440 -9.33 7.09 23.21
C ILE A 440 -10.46 8.13 23.31
N GLU A 441 -10.27 9.15 24.14
CA GLU A 441 -11.18 10.29 24.27
C GLU A 441 -10.50 11.57 23.78
N PHE A 442 -11.18 12.35 22.94
CA PHE A 442 -10.66 13.53 22.27
C PHE A 442 -11.53 14.75 22.58
N SER A 443 -10.93 15.80 23.14
CA SER A 443 -11.68 17.04 23.43
C SER A 443 -10.88 18.32 23.38
N GLY A 444 -11.59 19.42 23.09
CA GLY A 444 -11.07 20.78 23.12
C GLY A 444 -10.28 21.20 21.88
N ALA A 445 -10.32 20.43 20.78
CA ALA A 445 -9.64 20.80 19.56
C ALA A 445 -10.16 22.14 19.04
N SER A 446 -9.27 23.12 18.94
CA SER A 446 -9.53 24.42 18.33
C SER A 446 -8.27 24.90 17.64
N VAL A 447 -8.40 25.32 16.38
CA VAL A 447 -7.28 25.76 15.55
C VAL A 447 -7.59 27.13 14.90
N PRO A 448 -6.59 27.86 14.39
CA PRO A 448 -6.80 29.21 13.88
C PRO A 448 -7.77 29.36 12.70
N ASP A 449 -8.01 28.30 11.92
CA ASP A 449 -8.97 28.29 10.81
C ASP A 449 -10.37 27.80 11.21
N GLU A 450 -10.62 27.63 12.52
CA GLU A 450 -11.90 27.25 13.11
C GLU A 450 -12.42 25.88 12.63
N ASN A 451 -11.51 24.99 12.19
CA ASN A 451 -11.84 23.69 11.60
C ASN A 451 -11.09 22.51 12.25
N GLY A 452 -10.70 22.67 13.51
CA GLY A 452 -9.83 21.76 14.27
C GLY A 452 -10.51 20.44 14.63
N ALA A 453 -9.92 19.32 14.22
CA ALA A 453 -10.53 18.01 14.45
C ALA A 453 -9.98 17.28 15.70
N GLY A 454 -10.79 16.45 16.35
CA GLY A 454 -10.26 15.44 17.27
C GLY A 454 -9.27 14.52 16.54
N ILE A 455 -9.68 14.00 15.38
CA ILE A 455 -8.77 13.37 14.41
C ILE A 455 -8.92 14.03 13.04
N ARG A 456 -7.79 14.49 12.48
CA ARG A 456 -7.65 14.75 11.04
C ARG A 456 -7.06 13.49 10.40
N ALA A 457 -7.80 12.86 9.49
CA ALA A 457 -7.33 11.68 8.76
C ALA A 457 -6.81 12.09 7.37
N GLU A 458 -5.59 11.66 7.05
CA GLU A 458 -4.91 11.91 5.76
C GLU A 458 -4.46 10.60 5.08
N GLY A 459 -4.35 9.49 5.83
CA GLY A 459 -4.13 8.15 5.27
C GLY A 459 -5.41 7.51 4.70
N ASN A 460 -5.22 6.44 3.93
CA ASN A 460 -6.23 5.79 3.11
C ASN A 460 -7.16 4.86 3.89
N VAL A 461 -6.72 4.25 4.99
CA VAL A 461 -7.55 3.29 5.74
C VAL A 461 -7.47 3.57 7.24
N LEU A 462 -8.61 3.90 7.84
CA LEU A 462 -8.70 4.21 9.27
C LEU A 462 -9.88 3.49 9.93
N THR A 463 -9.58 2.75 11.00
CA THR A 463 -10.60 2.18 11.90
C THR A 463 -10.58 2.89 13.23
N ILE A 464 -11.72 3.45 13.64
CA ILE A 464 -11.92 4.08 14.94
C ILE A 464 -12.94 3.26 15.72
N ARG A 465 -12.57 2.80 16.92
CA ARG A 465 -13.50 2.00 17.73
C ARG A 465 -13.47 2.33 19.20
N GLN A 466 -14.64 2.27 19.86
CA GLN A 466 -14.75 2.54 21.29
C GLN A 466 -14.22 3.92 21.71
N CYS A 467 -14.14 4.89 20.80
CA CYS A 467 -13.62 6.23 21.09
C CYS A 467 -14.74 7.21 21.47
N TYR A 468 -14.37 8.31 22.11
CA TYR A 468 -15.29 9.41 22.44
C TYR A 468 -14.74 10.73 21.94
N PHE A 469 -15.51 11.46 21.13
CA PHE A 469 -15.12 12.76 20.57
C PHE A 469 -16.10 13.82 21.03
N HIS A 470 -15.65 14.80 21.80
CA HIS A 470 -16.53 15.87 22.25
C HIS A 470 -15.87 17.23 22.44
N ASP A 471 -16.66 18.28 22.32
CA ASP A 471 -16.20 19.67 22.52
C ASP A 471 -14.99 20.05 21.63
N ASN A 472 -14.94 19.51 20.41
CA ASN A 472 -13.98 19.90 19.37
C ASN A 472 -14.67 20.78 18.32
N GLU A 473 -13.93 21.52 17.50
CA GLU A 473 -14.50 22.15 16.29
C GLU A 473 -15.06 21.08 15.35
N ASN A 474 -14.29 20.04 14.99
CA ASN A 474 -14.79 18.81 14.39
C ASN A 474 -14.50 17.58 15.26
N GLY A 475 -15.40 16.60 15.31
CA GLY A 475 -15.06 15.30 15.91
C GLY A 475 -14.01 14.56 15.07
N ILE A 476 -14.32 14.35 13.80
CA ILE A 476 -13.39 13.85 12.77
C ILE A 476 -13.53 14.65 11.48
N LEU A 477 -12.38 14.86 10.82
CA LEU A 477 -12.31 15.40 9.47
C LEU A 477 -11.53 14.41 8.57
N GLY A 478 -12.27 13.70 7.71
CA GLY A 478 -11.80 12.58 6.89
C GLY A 478 -11.01 12.97 5.63
N PRO A 479 -10.33 11.99 4.99
CA PRO A 479 -9.50 12.18 3.81
C PRO A 479 -10.35 12.28 2.53
N ASN A 480 -9.69 12.35 1.37
CA ASN A 480 -10.33 12.45 0.06
C ASN A 480 -10.30 11.15 -0.77
N GLU A 481 -9.81 10.06 -0.21
CA GLU A 481 -9.77 8.73 -0.82
C GLU A 481 -9.74 7.63 0.27
N GLY A 482 -9.99 6.37 -0.10
CA GLY A 482 -9.83 5.22 0.80
C GLY A 482 -11.08 4.79 1.60
N GLU A 483 -10.90 4.27 2.80
CA GLU A 483 -11.96 3.68 3.64
C GLU A 483 -11.90 4.11 5.12
N ILE A 484 -13.06 4.41 5.70
CA ILE A 484 -13.20 4.69 7.13
C ILE A 484 -14.23 3.76 7.77
N VAL A 485 -13.86 3.14 8.89
CA VAL A 485 -14.75 2.37 9.75
C VAL A 485 -14.82 3.02 11.14
N ILE A 486 -16.02 3.35 11.60
CA ILE A 486 -16.30 3.83 12.95
C ILE A 486 -17.23 2.84 13.65
N GLU A 487 -16.84 2.29 14.80
CA GLU A 487 -17.67 1.32 15.53
C GLU A 487 -17.67 1.50 17.05
N ASN A 488 -18.84 1.41 17.68
CA ASN A 488 -18.99 1.54 19.13
C ASN A 488 -18.43 2.86 19.71
N CYS A 489 -18.50 3.95 18.94
CA CYS A 489 -18.00 5.26 19.34
C CYS A 489 -19.11 6.18 19.84
N GLU A 490 -18.72 7.25 20.53
CA GLU A 490 -19.60 8.37 20.86
C GLU A 490 -19.04 9.67 20.26
N PHE A 491 -19.91 10.46 19.64
CA PHE A 491 -19.58 11.78 19.09
C PHE A 491 -20.62 12.78 19.58
N ALA A 492 -20.19 13.79 20.33
CA ALA A 492 -21.08 14.68 21.06
C ALA A 492 -20.56 16.11 21.11
N TYR A 493 -21.41 17.13 21.03
CA TYR A 493 -21.02 18.53 21.33
C TYR A 493 -19.85 19.08 20.49
N ASN A 494 -19.55 18.50 19.32
CA ASN A 494 -18.57 19.05 18.40
C ASN A 494 -19.24 20.08 17.47
N GLY A 495 -18.50 21.07 17.02
CA GLY A 495 -18.97 22.16 16.17
C GLY A 495 -18.55 23.52 16.71
N TYR A 496 -18.14 24.39 15.79
CA TYR A 496 -17.81 25.80 16.05
C TYR A 496 -19.06 26.69 16.22
N GLY A 497 -20.22 26.24 15.74
CA GLY A 497 -21.47 27.02 15.77
C GLY A 497 -21.72 27.86 14.51
N ASP A 498 -21.01 27.60 13.42
CA ASP A 498 -21.14 28.30 12.14
C ASP A 498 -21.86 27.47 11.05
N GLY A 499 -22.09 26.17 11.33
CA GLY A 499 -22.68 25.21 10.40
C GLY A 499 -21.70 24.50 9.47
N GLN A 500 -20.41 24.83 9.53
CA GLN A 500 -19.37 24.31 8.63
C GLN A 500 -18.54 23.18 9.25
N THR A 501 -18.71 22.97 10.55
CA THR A 501 -18.00 21.96 11.33
C THR A 501 -19.00 20.98 11.95
N HIS A 502 -18.57 19.74 12.18
CA HIS A 502 -19.50 18.63 12.39
C HIS A 502 -19.01 17.65 13.46
N ASN A 503 -19.92 16.81 13.96
CA ASN A 503 -19.53 15.62 14.70
C ASN A 503 -18.67 14.70 13.82
N MET A 504 -19.10 14.47 12.58
CA MET A 504 -18.32 13.73 11.58
C MET A 504 -18.40 14.42 10.23
N TYR A 505 -17.24 14.73 9.66
CA TYR A 505 -17.10 15.08 8.24
C TYR A 505 -16.24 14.02 7.56
N ILE A 506 -16.83 13.26 6.63
CA ILE A 506 -16.13 12.28 5.80
C ILE A 506 -16.02 12.83 4.38
N GLY A 507 -14.80 12.93 3.86
CA GLY A 507 -14.56 13.39 2.49
C GLY A 507 -14.94 12.35 1.42
N PRO A 508 -14.60 12.59 0.15
CA PRO A 508 -14.97 11.76 -0.99
C PRO A 508 -14.18 10.44 -1.08
N ILE A 509 -14.33 9.58 -0.09
CA ILE A 509 -13.65 8.28 0.02
C ILE A 509 -14.42 7.15 -0.70
N ASP A 510 -13.83 5.98 -0.88
CA ASP A 510 -14.50 4.82 -1.50
C ASP A 510 -15.59 4.26 -0.60
N LYS A 511 -15.31 4.09 0.70
CA LYS A 511 -16.26 3.48 1.62
C LYS A 511 -16.22 4.06 3.02
N PHE A 512 -17.39 4.49 3.50
CA PHE A 512 -17.63 4.86 4.88
C PHE A 512 -18.54 3.85 5.56
N THR A 513 -18.13 3.35 6.73
CA THR A 513 -18.98 2.54 7.61
C THR A 513 -19.02 3.14 9.00
N VAL A 514 -20.22 3.40 9.53
CA VAL A 514 -20.43 3.74 10.94
C VAL A 514 -21.48 2.82 11.54
N LYS A 515 -21.15 2.15 12.65
CA LYS A 515 -22.06 1.20 13.28
C LYS A 515 -22.03 1.19 14.80
N SER A 516 -23.17 0.82 15.40
CA SER A 516 -23.30 0.60 16.85
C SER A 516 -22.81 1.78 17.69
N SER A 517 -22.90 3.01 17.17
CA SER A 517 -22.36 4.23 17.76
C SER A 517 -23.47 5.17 18.22
N TYR A 518 -23.14 6.09 19.14
CA TYR A 518 -24.03 7.18 19.58
C TYR A 518 -23.52 8.52 19.06
N ILE A 519 -24.30 9.19 18.22
CA ILE A 519 -23.92 10.47 17.60
C ILE A 519 -25.00 11.50 17.93
N HIS A 520 -24.62 12.64 18.52
CA HIS A 520 -25.60 13.59 19.01
C HIS A 520 -25.06 15.01 19.24
N HIS A 521 -25.96 15.99 19.32
CA HIS A 521 -25.67 17.35 19.79
C HIS A 521 -24.51 18.03 19.05
N ALA A 522 -24.42 17.89 17.72
CA ALA A 522 -23.53 18.78 16.98
C ALA A 522 -23.93 20.26 17.25
N LYS A 523 -22.96 21.12 17.53
CA LYS A 523 -23.16 22.55 17.81
C LYS A 523 -23.36 23.29 16.50
N ILE A 524 -24.58 23.21 15.97
CA ILE A 524 -24.86 23.51 14.55
C ILE A 524 -24.02 22.55 13.67
N GLY A 525 -24.18 22.56 12.36
CA GLY A 525 -23.55 21.56 11.50
C GLY A 525 -24.28 20.23 11.57
N HIS A 526 -23.61 19.09 11.43
CA HIS A 526 -24.29 17.80 11.19
C HIS A 526 -23.80 16.74 12.16
N ASN A 527 -24.69 15.83 12.53
CA ASN A 527 -24.29 14.64 13.26
C ASN A 527 -23.41 13.74 12.37
N ILE A 528 -23.81 13.52 11.12
CA ILE A 528 -23.00 12.81 10.12
C ILE A 528 -23.06 13.58 8.80
N LYS A 529 -21.92 14.03 8.27
CA LYS A 529 -21.75 14.48 6.88
C LYS A 529 -20.79 13.54 6.17
N SER A 530 -21.20 12.90 5.07
CA SER A 530 -20.32 12.00 4.31
C SER A 530 -20.44 12.21 2.81
N ARG A 531 -19.29 12.42 2.16
CA ARG A 531 -19.16 12.48 0.70
C ARG A 531 -18.71 11.15 0.09
N ALA A 532 -18.67 10.05 0.84
CA ALA A 532 -18.15 8.77 0.35
C ALA A 532 -18.99 8.18 -0.80
N ARG A 533 -18.34 7.41 -1.68
CA ARG A 533 -18.99 6.66 -2.78
C ARG A 533 -19.92 5.58 -2.27
N GLU A 534 -19.55 4.85 -1.22
CA GLU A 534 -20.38 3.85 -0.56
C GLU A 534 -20.50 4.13 0.94
N ASN A 535 -21.73 4.20 1.47
CA ASN A 535 -22.03 4.57 2.85
C ASN A 535 -22.82 3.46 3.55
N HIS A 536 -22.32 3.00 4.70
CA HIS A 536 -22.97 2.03 5.58
C HIS A 536 -23.20 2.64 6.95
N ILE A 537 -24.41 3.13 7.21
CA ILE A 537 -24.82 3.75 8.46
C ILE A 537 -25.75 2.76 9.18
N LEU A 538 -25.20 1.97 10.10
CA LEU A 538 -25.83 0.72 10.57
C LEU A 538 -26.00 0.66 12.10
N TYR A 539 -27.23 0.45 12.57
CA TYR A 539 -27.50 0.12 13.98
C TYR A 539 -27.00 1.18 14.99
N ASN A 540 -27.05 2.46 14.61
CA ASN A 540 -26.62 3.58 15.44
C ASN A 540 -27.79 4.20 16.20
N ARG A 541 -27.46 4.96 17.25
CA ARG A 541 -28.33 5.96 17.86
C ARG A 541 -27.84 7.34 17.40
N ILE A 542 -28.67 8.08 16.67
CA ILE A 542 -28.34 9.40 16.12
C ILE A 542 -29.43 10.35 16.61
N MET A 543 -29.25 10.98 17.77
CA MET A 543 -30.36 11.64 18.48
C MET A 543 -29.89 12.89 19.22
N ASP A 544 -30.39 14.06 18.83
CA ASP A 544 -30.09 15.35 19.46
C ASP A 544 -30.82 15.59 20.79
N GLU A 545 -31.71 14.68 21.17
CA GLU A 545 -32.49 14.75 22.41
C GLU A 545 -33.31 16.06 22.48
N GLY A 546 -33.49 16.63 23.68
CA GLY A 546 -34.40 17.76 23.90
C GLY A 546 -33.78 19.13 23.64
N ASP A 547 -32.45 19.23 23.62
CA ASP A 547 -31.69 20.48 23.63
C ASP A 547 -30.56 20.54 22.58
N GLY A 548 -30.33 19.47 21.82
CA GLY A 548 -29.38 19.49 20.71
C GLY A 548 -29.84 20.41 19.57
N THR A 549 -28.87 21.01 18.90
CA THR A 549 -29.07 22.06 17.88
C THR A 549 -28.41 21.70 16.55
N SER A 550 -28.27 20.40 16.24
CA SER A 550 -27.68 20.02 14.96
C SER A 550 -28.59 20.45 13.80
N SER A 551 -28.01 20.57 12.61
CA SER A 551 -28.74 20.79 11.36
C SER A 551 -29.29 19.42 10.90
N TYR A 552 -28.68 18.75 9.91
CA TYR A 552 -29.07 17.39 9.56
C TYR A 552 -28.54 16.33 10.54
N ALA A 553 -29.36 15.32 10.83
CA ALA A 553 -28.90 14.11 11.51
C ALA A 553 -27.95 13.30 10.61
N ILE A 554 -28.29 13.19 9.32
CA ILE A 554 -27.45 12.57 8.29
C ILE A 554 -27.52 13.42 7.02
N ASP A 555 -26.36 13.83 6.51
CA ASP A 555 -26.19 14.48 5.22
C ASP A 555 -25.23 13.67 4.34
N LEU A 556 -25.74 13.21 3.20
CA LEU A 556 -24.99 12.54 2.13
C LEU A 556 -24.99 13.44 0.90
N PRO A 557 -24.27 14.57 0.94
CA PRO A 557 -24.51 15.69 0.02
C PRO A 557 -24.21 15.34 -1.44
N ASN A 558 -23.32 14.37 -1.70
CA ASN A 558 -22.94 13.97 -3.06
C ASN A 558 -23.52 12.64 -3.56
N GLY A 559 -24.44 12.05 -2.80
CA GLY A 559 -25.09 10.80 -3.18
C GLY A 559 -24.22 9.56 -2.92
N GLY A 560 -24.05 8.72 -3.94
CA GLY A 560 -23.35 7.43 -3.85
C GLY A 560 -24.28 6.29 -3.40
N LYS A 561 -23.72 5.11 -3.14
CA LYS A 561 -24.49 3.95 -2.67
C LYS A 561 -24.65 4.01 -1.16
N ALA A 562 -25.87 4.24 -0.67
CA ALA A 562 -26.15 4.47 0.74
C ALA A 562 -27.05 3.40 1.36
N PHE A 563 -26.58 2.80 2.45
CA PHE A 563 -27.32 1.86 3.29
C PHE A 563 -27.50 2.45 4.68
N ILE A 564 -28.70 2.93 4.99
CA ILE A 564 -29.09 3.43 6.31
C ILE A 564 -29.99 2.37 6.94
N ILE A 565 -29.46 1.55 7.83
CA ILE A 565 -30.16 0.34 8.29
C ILE A 565 -30.19 0.22 9.81
N GLY A 566 -31.40 0.02 10.35
CA GLY A 566 -31.57 -0.35 11.77
C GLY A 566 -31.21 0.74 12.77
N ASN A 567 -31.19 2.02 12.37
CA ASN A 567 -30.83 3.15 13.23
C ASN A 567 -32.04 3.71 13.99
N LEU A 568 -31.76 4.32 15.13
CA LEU A 568 -32.66 5.27 15.80
C LEU A 568 -32.18 6.68 15.44
N ILE A 569 -33.01 7.46 14.75
CA ILE A 569 -32.67 8.80 14.25
C ILE A 569 -33.68 9.79 14.83
N GLN A 570 -33.23 10.85 15.50
CA GLN A 570 -34.11 11.86 16.05
C GLN A 570 -33.53 13.27 15.86
N GLN A 571 -34.40 14.19 15.44
CA GLN A 571 -34.15 15.64 15.53
C GLN A 571 -34.95 16.21 16.69
N GLY A 572 -34.29 17.06 17.47
CA GLY A 572 -34.87 17.73 18.62
C GLY A 572 -35.67 18.98 18.24
N PRO A 573 -36.37 19.58 19.21
CA PRO A 573 -37.18 20.78 18.98
C PRO A 573 -36.33 22.05 18.74
N GLN A 574 -35.00 21.97 18.86
CA GLN A 574 -34.07 23.09 18.69
C GLN A 574 -33.13 22.91 17.49
N ASN A 575 -33.37 21.91 16.62
CA ASN A 575 -32.57 21.71 15.42
C ASN A 575 -32.59 22.93 14.49
N ASP A 576 -31.47 23.14 13.80
CA ASP A 576 -31.24 24.27 12.89
C ASP A 576 -31.99 24.07 11.54
N ASN A 577 -32.11 22.82 11.10
CA ASN A 577 -32.77 22.46 9.86
C ASN A 577 -33.94 21.52 10.13
N TYR A 578 -35.03 21.70 9.38
CA TYR A 578 -36.25 20.89 9.53
C TYR A 578 -36.15 19.51 8.84
N THR A 579 -35.10 19.26 8.06
CA THR A 579 -34.86 17.97 7.38
C THR A 579 -33.99 17.06 8.24
N LEU A 580 -34.39 15.80 8.37
CA LEU A 580 -33.67 14.78 9.15
C LEU A 580 -32.49 14.18 8.38
N VAL A 581 -32.78 13.63 7.20
CA VAL A 581 -31.84 12.90 6.36
C VAL A 581 -31.84 13.51 4.96
N ALA A 582 -30.71 14.04 4.53
CA ALA A 582 -30.52 14.61 3.21
C ALA A 582 -29.62 13.71 2.34
N TYR A 583 -30.01 13.51 1.08
CA TYR A 583 -29.24 12.76 0.10
C TYR A 583 -29.15 13.52 -1.23
N GLY A 584 -27.93 13.81 -1.67
CA GLY A 584 -27.65 14.53 -2.92
C GLY A 584 -27.94 16.04 -2.87
N ALA A 585 -27.93 16.66 -1.68
CA ALA A 585 -28.25 18.08 -1.52
C ALA A 585 -27.24 19.05 -2.17
N GLU A 586 -26.02 18.59 -2.48
CA GLU A 586 -24.94 19.36 -3.11
C GLU A 586 -24.46 18.68 -4.41
N ASP A 587 -25.40 18.22 -5.23
CA ASP A 587 -25.21 17.53 -6.52
C ASP A 587 -24.69 16.08 -6.42
N LEU A 588 -25.31 15.20 -7.21
CA LEU A 588 -24.89 13.81 -7.37
C LEU A 588 -23.64 13.73 -8.25
N ILE A 589 -22.51 13.27 -7.70
CA ILE A 589 -21.23 13.23 -8.43
C ILE A 589 -20.84 11.83 -8.91
N TYR A 590 -21.51 10.79 -8.40
CA TYR A 590 -21.22 9.40 -8.73
C TYR A 590 -22.08 8.88 -9.89
N SER A 591 -21.59 7.88 -10.62
CA SER A 591 -22.37 7.21 -11.67
C SER A 591 -23.46 6.30 -11.11
N GLU A 592 -23.25 5.78 -9.91
CA GLU A 592 -24.20 4.94 -9.17
C GLU A 592 -24.68 5.71 -7.94
N ASN A 593 -25.98 6.03 -7.92
CA ASN A 593 -26.63 6.73 -6.81
C ASN A 593 -27.84 5.92 -6.37
N GLU A 594 -27.67 5.12 -5.33
CA GLU A 594 -28.70 4.25 -4.78
C GLU A 594 -28.87 4.54 -3.29
N PHE A 595 -30.11 4.66 -2.84
CA PHE A 595 -30.43 4.96 -1.46
C PHE A 595 -31.35 3.88 -0.89
N TYR A 596 -30.92 3.25 0.20
CA TYR A 596 -31.66 2.24 0.92
C TYR A 596 -31.78 2.64 2.40
N ALA A 597 -32.98 2.99 2.84
CA ALA A 597 -33.30 3.14 4.25
C ALA A 597 -34.16 1.95 4.70
N VAL A 598 -33.65 1.11 5.60
CA VAL A 598 -34.31 -0.15 6.00
C VAL A 598 -34.39 -0.31 7.52
N ASN A 599 -35.59 -0.59 8.04
CA ASN A 599 -35.81 -0.89 9.47
C ASN A 599 -35.33 0.22 10.44
N ASN A 600 -35.36 1.50 10.05
CA ASN A 600 -35.01 2.60 10.95
C ASN A 600 -36.24 3.09 11.73
N THR A 601 -36.01 3.69 12.90
CA THR A 601 -37.01 4.53 13.59
C THR A 601 -36.55 5.97 13.52
N LEU A 602 -37.39 6.83 12.97
CA LEU A 602 -37.17 8.26 12.80
C LEU A 602 -38.17 9.04 13.65
N VAL A 603 -37.68 9.90 14.53
CA VAL A 603 -38.50 10.74 15.39
C VAL A 603 -38.24 12.21 15.06
N ASN A 604 -39.31 12.95 14.77
CA ASN A 604 -39.25 14.39 14.60
C ASN A 604 -39.99 15.07 15.77
N ASP A 605 -39.23 15.73 16.64
CA ASP A 605 -39.79 16.55 17.72
C ASP A 605 -39.87 18.05 17.34
N TYR A 606 -39.46 18.41 16.12
CA TYR A 606 -39.63 19.74 15.53
C TYR A 606 -41.08 19.96 15.06
N ASP A 607 -41.54 21.22 15.05
CA ASP A 607 -42.95 21.56 14.77
C ASP A 607 -43.39 21.23 13.31
N GLU A 608 -42.43 21.11 12.40
CA GLU A 608 -42.57 20.67 11.00
C GLU A 608 -41.34 19.84 10.59
N GLY A 609 -41.32 19.24 9.39
CA GLY A 609 -40.08 18.57 8.96
C GLY A 609 -40.14 17.71 7.70
N VAL A 610 -38.98 17.27 7.26
CA VAL A 610 -38.80 16.32 6.16
C VAL A 610 -37.98 15.14 6.67
N PHE A 611 -38.56 13.94 6.69
CA PHE A 611 -37.86 12.74 7.17
C PHE A 611 -36.70 12.35 6.24
N PHE A 612 -36.96 12.38 4.93
CA PHE A 612 -35.98 12.11 3.89
C PHE A 612 -36.15 13.14 2.78
N LEU A 613 -35.06 13.81 2.44
CA LEU A 613 -34.93 14.68 1.28
C LEU A 613 -33.99 14.01 0.26
N ASN A 614 -34.44 13.89 -0.98
CA ASN A 614 -33.67 13.24 -2.03
C ASN A 614 -33.50 14.10 -3.29
N ALA A 615 -32.30 14.05 -3.88
CA ALA A 615 -32.03 14.72 -5.16
C ALA A 615 -32.84 14.13 -6.33
N PRO A 616 -33.14 14.93 -7.38
CA PRO A 616 -33.69 14.39 -8.62
C PRO A 616 -32.65 13.48 -9.32
N SER A 617 -33.08 12.36 -9.90
CA SER A 617 -32.26 11.41 -10.69
C SER A 617 -31.50 10.31 -9.92
N VAL A 618 -31.98 9.91 -8.75
CA VAL A 618 -31.49 8.71 -8.03
C VAL A 618 -31.99 7.44 -8.72
N SER A 619 -31.10 6.48 -9.01
CA SER A 619 -31.46 5.27 -9.76
C SER A 619 -32.32 4.31 -8.94
N THR A 620 -32.07 4.24 -7.63
CA THR A 620 -32.87 3.46 -6.67
C THR A 620 -33.10 4.28 -5.41
N PHE A 621 -34.36 4.46 -5.02
CA PHE A 621 -34.73 5.06 -3.74
C PHE A 621 -35.71 4.14 -2.99
N ALA A 622 -35.22 3.43 -1.98
CA ALA A 622 -35.95 2.38 -1.29
C ALA A 622 -36.11 2.68 0.21
N LEU A 623 -37.35 2.90 0.64
CA LEU A 623 -37.74 3.04 2.04
C LEU A 623 -38.50 1.79 2.48
N ILE A 624 -37.87 0.92 3.27
CA ILE A 624 -38.43 -0.39 3.64
C ILE A 624 -38.54 -0.49 5.16
N ASN A 625 -39.76 -0.70 5.67
CA ASN A 625 -40.02 -0.93 7.10
C ASN A 625 -39.47 0.16 8.04
N ASN A 626 -39.42 1.42 7.60
CA ASN A 626 -39.08 2.53 8.48
C ASN A 626 -40.32 2.97 9.28
N LEU A 627 -40.13 3.33 10.55
CA LEU A 627 -41.14 3.95 11.39
C LEU A 627 -40.83 5.44 11.54
N CYS A 628 -41.71 6.31 11.04
CA CYS A 628 -41.62 7.76 11.21
C CYS A 628 -42.64 8.23 12.25
N VAL A 629 -42.20 9.00 13.24
CA VAL A 629 -43.02 9.51 14.35
C VAL A 629 -42.83 11.02 14.46
N GLY A 630 -43.93 11.76 14.61
CA GLY A 630 -43.91 13.24 14.72
C GLY A 630 -44.36 13.96 13.43
N PRO A 631 -44.37 15.29 13.43
CA PRO A 631 -44.73 16.09 12.26
C PRO A 631 -43.77 15.85 11.09
N GLY A 632 -44.23 16.02 9.84
CA GLY A 632 -43.35 16.07 8.67
C GLY A 632 -43.78 15.22 7.48
N THR A 633 -43.03 15.34 6.38
CA THR A 633 -43.29 14.69 5.10
C THR A 633 -42.08 13.88 4.61
N MET A 634 -42.26 13.15 3.52
CA MET A 634 -41.18 12.56 2.71
C MET A 634 -41.17 13.29 1.38
N VAL A 635 -40.00 13.74 0.88
CA VAL A 635 -39.89 14.61 -0.30
C VAL A 635 -38.91 14.06 -1.33
#